data_AF-A0A0B4VEX6-F1
#
_entry.id   AF-A0A0B4VEX6-F1
#
_cell.length_a   1.000
_cell.length_b   1.000
_cell.length_c   1.000
_cell.angle_alpha   90.00
_cell.angle_beta   90.00
_cell.angle_gamma   90.00
#
_symmetry.space_group_name_H-M   'P 1'
#
loop_
_entity.id
_entity.type
_entity.pdbx_description
1 polymer ?
#
loop_
_entity_poly.entity_id
_entity_poly.type
_entity_poly.pdbx_seq_one_letter_code
_entity_poly.pdbx_strand_id
1 'polypeptide(L)'
;ILLMNTLSAILFLGTTINYLQPELLTISLMMKASTLSLVFLWVRASYPRFRYDQLMHLIWKNFLPITISLTLMHISLPILTSGIPPTL
;
A
#
# COMPACT_ATOMS: atom_id res chain seq x y z
N ILE A 1 -4.14 -5.86 12.12
CA ILE A 1 -2.81 -6.09 11.51
C ILE A 1 -2.96 -7.02 10.31
N LEU A 2 -3.45 -8.26 10.49
CA LEU A 2 -3.59 -9.20 9.38
C LEU A 2 -4.50 -8.67 8.25
N LEU A 3 -5.75 -8.28 8.56
CA LEU A 3 -6.71 -7.77 7.56
C LEU A 3 -6.18 -6.54 6.79
N MET A 4 -5.58 -5.58 7.51
CA MET A 4 -5.04 -4.37 6.89
C MET A 4 -3.82 -4.69 6.02
N ASN A 5 -2.99 -5.66 6.42
CA ASN A 5 -1.84 -6.11 5.64
C ASN A 5 -2.25 -6.94 4.42
N THR A 6 -3.32 -7.73 4.50
CA THR A 6 -3.86 -8.44 3.33
C THR A 6 -4.41 -7.43 2.32
N LEU A 7 -5.08 -6.36 2.78
CA LEU A 7 -5.61 -5.32 1.91
C LEU A 7 -4.48 -4.53 1.24
N SER A 8 -3.43 -4.16 1.98
CA SER A 8 -2.27 -3.48 1.40
C SER A 8 -1.50 -4.37 0.41
N ALA A 9 -1.37 -5.67 0.69
CA ALA A 9 -0.77 -6.62 -0.24
C ALA A 9 -1.52 -6.70 -1.58
N ILE A 10 -2.87 -6.67 -1.54
CA ILE A 10 -3.71 -6.68 -2.73
C ILE A 10 -3.56 -5.37 -3.53
N LEU A 11 -3.61 -4.22 -2.84
CA LEU A 11 -3.55 -2.91 -3.50
C LEU A 11 -2.21 -2.59 -4.15
N PHE A 12 -1.09 -2.94 -3.50
CA PHE A 12 0.24 -2.49 -3.93
C PHE A 12 1.13 -3.60 -4.48
N LEU A 13 1.03 -4.82 -3.94
CA LEU A 13 1.91 -5.95 -4.29
C LEU A 13 1.11 -7.05 -4.99
N GLY A 14 0.20 -6.69 -5.91
CA GLY A 14 -0.74 -7.59 -6.58
C GLY A 14 -0.21 -9.00 -6.93
N THR A 15 -1.08 -9.99 -6.90
CA THR A 15 -0.71 -11.40 -7.11
C THR A 15 -0.89 -11.84 -8.56
N THR A 16 -0.03 -12.75 -9.02
CA THR A 16 -0.10 -13.31 -10.38
C THR A 16 -1.30 -14.23 -10.49
N ILE A 17 -2.23 -13.91 -11.40
CA ILE A 17 -3.42 -14.72 -11.65
C ILE A 17 -3.05 -15.79 -12.68
N ASN A 18 -2.81 -17.01 -12.20
CA ASN A 18 -2.69 -18.19 -13.06
C ASN A 18 -4.02 -18.95 -13.04
N TYR A 19 -4.78 -18.88 -14.13
CA TYR A 19 -6.10 -19.53 -14.24
C TYR A 19 -6.02 -21.06 -14.11
N LEU A 20 -4.91 -21.66 -14.55
CA LEU A 20 -4.67 -23.10 -14.48
C LEU A 20 -4.43 -23.63 -13.06
N GLN A 21 -3.96 -22.78 -12.14
CA GLN A 21 -3.60 -23.17 -10.78
C GLN A 21 -4.00 -22.06 -9.79
N PRO A 22 -5.27 -22.00 -9.38
CA PRO A 22 -5.77 -20.97 -8.48
C PRO A 22 -5.18 -21.06 -7.06
N GLU A 23 -4.62 -22.21 -6.66
CA GLU A 23 -3.95 -22.35 -5.36
C GLU A 23 -2.65 -21.53 -5.27
N LEU A 24 -1.97 -21.31 -6.38
CA LEU A 24 -0.73 -20.52 -6.40
C LEU A 24 -1.01 -19.04 -6.08
N LEU A 25 -2.21 -18.57 -6.45
CA LEU A 25 -2.70 -17.23 -6.12
C LEU A 25 -2.80 -17.05 -4.60
N THR A 26 -3.48 -17.98 -3.90
CA THR A 26 -3.70 -17.89 -2.46
C THR A 26 -2.39 -18.03 -1.68
N ILE A 27 -1.50 -18.94 -2.12
CA ILE A 27 -0.17 -19.12 -1.53
C ILE A 27 0.67 -17.85 -1.68
N SER A 28 0.75 -17.27 -2.88
CA SER A 28 1.53 -16.04 -3.11
C SER A 28 1.00 -14.84 -2.33
N LEU A 29 -0.34 -14.71 -2.22
CA LEU A 29 -0.98 -13.69 -1.38
C LEU A 29 -0.62 -13.86 0.10
N MET A 30 -0.72 -15.09 0.61
CA MET A 30 -0.47 -15.39 2.02
C MET A 30 1.00 -15.16 2.40
N MET A 31 1.94 -15.48 1.49
CA MET A 31 3.36 -15.18 1.67
C MET A 31 3.66 -13.67 1.68
N LYS A 32 3.01 -12.89 0.81
CA LYS A 32 3.15 -11.43 0.81
C LYS A 32 2.52 -10.79 2.06
N ALA A 33 1.38 -11.29 2.51
CA ALA A 33 0.73 -10.80 3.73
C ALA A 33 1.53 -11.14 5.00
N SER A 34 2.13 -12.33 5.07
CA SER A 34 2.97 -12.74 6.21
C SER A 34 4.27 -11.95 6.28
N THR A 35 4.93 -11.70 5.15
CA THR A 35 6.14 -10.85 5.12
C THR A 35 5.83 -9.42 5.58
N LEU A 36 4.71 -8.83 5.17
CA LEU A 36 4.26 -7.52 5.66
C LEU A 36 3.93 -7.52 7.17
N SER A 37 3.37 -8.60 7.71
CA SER A 37 3.11 -8.70 9.15
C SER A 37 4.39 -8.84 9.97
N LEU A 38 5.41 -9.54 9.47
CA LEU A 38 6.74 -9.55 10.07
C LEU A 38 7.37 -8.16 10.08
N VAL A 39 7.29 -7.40 8.99
CA VAL A 39 7.79 -6.02 8.94
C VAL A 39 7.08 -5.15 9.98
N PHE A 40 5.76 -5.28 10.13
CA PHE A 40 5.02 -4.51 11.14
C PHE A 40 5.47 -4.84 12.58
N LEU A 41 5.70 -6.12 12.87
CA LEU A 41 6.25 -6.55 14.16
C LEU A 41 7.67 -6.01 14.38
N TRP A 42 8.51 -6.03 13.34
CA TRP A 42 9.88 -5.54 13.41
C TRP A 42 9.95 -4.02 13.64
N VAL A 43 9.13 -3.25 12.93
CA VAL A 43 9.02 -1.79 13.12
C VAL A 43 8.56 -1.47 14.54
N ARG A 44 7.56 -2.19 15.06
CA ARG A 44 7.10 -2.03 16.44
C ARG A 44 8.20 -2.31 17.48
N ALA A 45 9.09 -3.26 17.21
CA ALA A 45 10.21 -3.58 18.10
C ALA A 45 11.34 -2.53 18.03
N SER A 46 11.52 -1.88 16.88
CA SER A 46 12.67 -1.01 16.62
C SER A 46 12.43 0.45 17.00
N TYR A 47 11.19 0.96 16.90
CA TYR A 47 10.88 2.38 17.12
C TYR A 47 10.19 2.65 18.47
N PRO A 48 10.65 3.67 19.22
CA PRO A 48 9.95 4.12 20.43
C PRO A 48 8.64 4.85 20.09
N ARG A 49 7.72 4.94 21.06
CA ARG A 49 6.41 5.55 20.85
C ARG A 49 6.53 7.06 20.57
N PHE A 50 5.97 7.51 19.45
CA PHE A 50 5.84 8.94 19.14
C PHE A 50 4.72 9.59 19.96
N ARG A 51 4.92 10.86 20.33
CA ARG A 51 3.89 11.67 21.01
C ARG A 51 2.80 12.11 20.03
N TYR A 52 1.57 12.28 20.51
CA TYR A 52 0.42 12.66 19.68
C TYR A 52 0.66 13.96 18.89
N ASP A 53 1.31 14.95 19.50
CA ASP A 53 1.61 16.23 18.85
C ASP A 53 2.53 16.06 17.63
N GLN A 54 3.50 15.15 17.72
CA GLN A 54 4.41 14.83 16.62
C GLN A 54 3.70 14.04 15.52
N LEU A 55 2.79 13.13 15.91
CA LEU A 55 1.97 12.38 14.95
C LEU A 55 1.04 13.30 14.16
N MET A 56 0.34 14.20 14.84
CA MET A 56 -0.51 15.21 14.20
C MET A 56 0.31 16.09 13.25
N HIS A 57 1.47 16.56 13.70
CA HIS A 57 2.35 17.36 12.84
C HIS A 57 2.79 16.60 11.59
N LEU A 58 3.22 15.34 11.72
CA LEU A 58 3.61 14.49 10.59
C LEU A 58 2.47 14.32 9.59
N ILE A 59 1.27 14.00 10.06
CA ILE A 59 0.11 13.73 9.19
C ILE A 59 -0.33 15.02 8.48
N TRP A 60 -0.48 16.11 9.22
CA TRP A 60 -1.09 17.33 8.69
C TRP A 60 -0.11 18.22 7.93
N LYS A 61 1.15 18.29 8.35
CA LYS A 61 2.13 19.18 7.69
C LYS A 61 2.95 18.49 6.61
N ASN A 62 3.22 17.18 6.75
CA ASN A 62 4.06 16.48 5.77
C ASN A 62 3.22 15.59 4.85
N PHE A 63 2.44 14.65 5.41
CA PHE A 63 1.70 13.71 4.56
C PHE A 63 0.60 14.39 3.75
N LEU A 64 -0.15 15.33 4.33
CA LEU A 64 -1.29 15.95 3.64
C LEU A 64 -0.89 16.77 2.40
N PRO A 65 0.14 17.64 2.42
CA PRO A 65 0.58 18.31 1.19
C PRO A 65 1.13 17.35 0.13
N ILE A 66 1.83 16.30 0.57
CA ILE A 66 2.40 15.28 -0.32
C ILE A 66 1.29 14.47 -1.00
N THR A 67 0.24 14.07 -0.27
CA THR A 67 -0.88 13.32 -0.86
C THR A 67 -1.63 14.16 -1.87
N ILE A 68 -1.86 15.45 -1.62
CA ILE A 68 -2.50 16.36 -2.59
C ILE A 68 -1.64 16.52 -3.86
N SER A 69 -0.32 16.65 -3.71
CA SER A 69 0.58 16.71 -4.87
C SER A 69 0.54 15.40 -5.68
N LEU A 70 0.58 14.25 -4.99
CA LEU A 70 0.50 12.95 -5.65
C LEU A 70 -0.84 12.71 -6.33
N THR A 71 -1.98 13.13 -5.76
CA THR A 71 -3.28 12.96 -6.42
C THR A 71 -3.36 13.78 -7.70
N LEU A 72 -2.89 15.03 -7.70
CA LEU A 72 -2.80 15.85 -8.91
C LEU A 72 -1.88 15.21 -9.97
N MET A 73 -0.75 14.65 -9.54
CA MET A 73 0.16 13.92 -10.43
C MET A 73 -0.52 12.68 -11.03
N HIS A 74 -1.22 11.86 -10.23
CA HIS A 74 -1.88 10.66 -10.72
C HIS A 74 -3.07 10.96 -11.65
N ILE A 75 -3.70 12.13 -11.53
CA ILE A 75 -4.72 12.58 -12.50
C ILE A 75 -4.08 13.03 -13.81
N SER A 76 -2.98 13.80 -13.74
CA SER A 76 -2.32 14.35 -14.93
C SER A 76 -1.50 13.33 -15.72
N LEU A 77 -0.89 12.35 -15.05
CA LEU A 77 0.01 11.38 -15.68
C LEU A 77 -0.67 10.54 -16.78
N PRO A 78 -1.85 9.91 -16.56
CA PRO A 78 -2.54 9.13 -17.59
C PRO A 78 -3.01 9.99 -18.77
N ILE A 79 -3.33 11.26 -18.52
CA ILE A 79 -3.74 12.21 -19.57
C ILE A 79 -2.54 12.53 -20.46
N LEU A 80 -1.38 12.83 -19.87
CA LEU A 80 -0.16 13.14 -20.60
C LEU A 80 0.33 11.96 -21.44
N THR A 81 0.29 10.74 -20.89
CA THR A 81 0.78 9.54 -21.57
C THR A 81 -0.25 8.91 -22.50
N SER A 82 -1.43 9.54 -22.69
CA SER A 82 -2.57 8.96 -23.42
C SER A 82 -2.95 7.54 -22.95
N GLY A 83 -2.66 7.23 -21.68
CA GLY A 83 -2.81 5.92 -21.06
C GLY A 83 -4.00 5.85 -20.10
N ILE A 84 -5.12 6.48 -20.45
CA ILE A 84 -6.34 6.43 -19.63
C ILE A 84 -6.81 4.97 -19.61
N PRO A 85 -7.00 4.35 -18.43
CA PRO A 85 -7.47 2.98 -18.35
C PRO A 85 -8.88 2.86 -18.96
N PRO A 86 -9.19 1.74 -19.63
CA PRO A 86 -10.50 1.53 -20.24
C PRO A 86 -11.58 1.51 -19.16
N THR A 87 -12.70 2.19 -19.40
CA THR A 87 -13.87 2.24 -18.52
C THR A 87 -14.75 1.00 -18.70
N LEU A 88 -14.14 -0.20 -18.71
CA LEU A 88 -14.85 -1.47 -18.74
C LEU A 88 -15.52 -1.75 -17.39
#